data_AF-A0AAW5UA29-F1
#
_entry.id   AF-A0AAW5UA29-F1
#
_cell.length_a   1.000
_cell.length_b   1.000
_cell.length_c   1.000
_cell.angle_alpha   90.00
_cell.angle_beta   90.00
_cell.angle_gamma   90.00
#
_symmetry.space_group_name_H-M   'P 1'
#
loop_
_entity.id
_entity.type
_entity.pdbx_description
1 polymer ?
#
loop_
_entity_poly.entity_id
_entity_poly.type
_entity_poly.pdbx_seq_one_letter_code
_entity_poly.pdbx_strand_id
1 'polypeptide(L)'
;MKNLRNFMAELEEEARFKQAIAKTCGVSPTRILKETGGKDTIDKRIDNMTLIPEYIFAMDRAIKTILMEKDDDDAFEGKTWIHEENVHHKTRFQYYCDEVSIWERNKGSVYWSEHNRAWSSWREILSYKKITNKLGKLLEDTDS
;
A
#
# COMPACT_ATOMS: atom_id res chain seq x y z
N MET A 1 -14.02 0.07 18.91
CA MET A 1 -13.15 0.69 17.88
C MET A 1 -11.79 0.04 17.97
N LYS A 2 -11.21 -0.42 16.85
CA LYS A 2 -9.88 -1.05 16.84
C LYS A 2 -8.83 -0.05 17.32
N ASN A 3 -7.96 -0.45 18.24
CA ASN A 3 -6.90 0.44 18.75
C ASN A 3 -5.87 0.76 17.64
N LEU A 4 -5.14 1.87 17.79
CA LEU A 4 -4.22 2.36 16.75
C LEU A 4 -3.12 1.33 16.42
N ARG A 5 -2.58 0.64 17.43
CA ARG A 5 -1.51 -0.35 17.23
C ARG A 5 -1.97 -1.52 16.36
N ASN A 6 -3.17 -2.04 16.63
CA ASN A 6 -3.75 -3.12 15.84
C ASN A 6 -4.08 -2.64 14.43
N PHE A 7 -4.56 -1.41 14.27
CA PHE A 7 -4.81 -0.83 12.96
C PHE A 7 -3.51 -0.65 12.15
N MET A 8 -2.43 -0.15 12.77
CA MET A 8 -1.12 -0.03 12.13
C MET A 8 -0.53 -1.38 11.72
N ALA A 9 -0.74 -2.43 12.53
CA ALA A 9 -0.31 -3.79 12.19
C ALA A 9 -1.03 -4.33 10.94
N GLU A 10 -2.31 -4.00 10.75
CA GLU A 10 -3.07 -4.39 9.55
C GLU A 10 -2.61 -3.63 8.30
N LEU A 11 -2.28 -2.35 8.44
CA LEU A 11 -1.68 -1.56 7.36
C LEU A 11 -0.30 -2.11 6.96
N GLU A 12 0.51 -2.48 7.95
CA GLU A 12 1.80 -3.14 7.69
C GLU A 12 1.60 -4.48 6.98
N GLU A 13 0.66 -5.32 7.43
CA GLU A 13 0.36 -6.60 6.80
C GLU A 13 -0.04 -6.42 5.33
N GLU A 14 -0.97 -5.50 5.04
CA GLU A 14 -1.42 -5.22 3.68
C GLU A 14 -0.27 -4.71 2.81
N ALA A 15 0.54 -3.79 3.33
CA ALA A 15 1.68 -3.24 2.62
C ALA A 15 2.72 -4.31 2.28
N ARG A 16 3.07 -5.18 3.24
CA ARG A 16 4.04 -6.26 3.06
C ARG A 16 3.51 -7.34 2.11
N PHE A 17 2.24 -7.70 2.21
CA PHE A 17 1.62 -8.68 1.32
C PHE A 17 1.70 -8.20 -0.14
N LYS A 18 1.22 -6.97 -0.42
CA LYS A 18 1.26 -6.39 -1.77
C LYS A 18 2.69 -6.26 -2.31
N GLN A 19 3.66 -5.88 -1.46
CA GLN A 19 5.07 -5.87 -1.87
C GLN A 19 5.63 -7.24 -2.19
N ALA A 20 5.26 -8.28 -1.44
CA ALA A 20 5.73 -9.64 -1.68
C ALA A 20 5.26 -10.15 -3.05
N ILE A 21 3.98 -9.97 -3.37
CA ILE A 21 3.43 -10.34 -4.69
C ILE A 21 4.07 -9.50 -5.80
N ALA A 22 4.23 -8.19 -5.60
CA ALA A 22 4.89 -7.32 -6.57
C ALA A 22 6.33 -7.77 -6.87
N LYS A 23 7.07 -8.22 -5.84
CA LYS A 23 8.42 -8.78 -5.98
C LYS A 23 8.41 -10.06 -6.81
N THR A 24 7.46 -10.96 -6.58
CA THR A 24 7.25 -12.16 -7.41
C THR A 24 7.02 -11.80 -8.87
N CYS A 25 6.26 -10.73 -9.13
CA CYS A 25 6.06 -10.15 -10.46
C CYS A 25 7.24 -9.30 -10.98
N GLY A 26 8.43 -9.36 -10.36
CA GLY A 26 9.61 -8.65 -10.84
C GLY A 26 9.55 -7.11 -10.70
N VAL A 27 8.77 -6.60 -9.75
CA VAL A 27 8.71 -5.17 -9.42
C VAL A 27 9.62 -4.88 -8.23
N SER A 28 10.53 -3.92 -8.38
CA SER A 28 11.44 -3.55 -7.30
C SER A 28 10.80 -2.53 -6.34
N PRO A 29 11.07 -2.60 -5.02
CA PRO A 29 10.61 -1.62 -4.06
C PRO A 29 11.02 -0.18 -4.40
N THR A 30 12.19 0.00 -5.02
CA THR A 30 12.70 1.30 -5.46
C THR A 30 11.86 1.89 -6.59
N ARG A 31 11.40 1.08 -7.55
CA ARG A 31 10.50 1.56 -8.62
C ARG A 31 9.14 1.95 -8.05
N ILE A 32 8.59 1.16 -7.12
CA ILE A 32 7.35 1.49 -6.40
C ILE A 32 7.51 2.83 -5.65
N LEU A 33 8.62 3.03 -4.95
CA LEU A 33 8.89 4.27 -4.22
C LEU A 33 8.93 5.48 -5.15
N LYS A 34 9.58 5.35 -6.31
CA LYS A 34 9.65 6.41 -7.33
C LYS A 34 8.26 6.77 -7.86
N GLU A 35 7.45 5.78 -8.22
CA GLU A 35 6.10 5.99 -8.75
C GLU A 35 5.12 6.55 -7.72
N THR A 36 5.28 6.17 -6.45
CA THR A 36 4.46 6.72 -5.36
C THR A 36 4.88 8.13 -4.92
N GLY A 37 5.94 8.71 -5.50
CA GLY A 37 6.47 10.01 -5.10
C GLY A 37 6.98 10.05 -3.65
N GLY A 38 7.24 8.89 -3.05
CA GLY A 38 7.63 8.76 -1.66
C GLY A 38 9.12 9.03 -1.45
N LYS A 39 9.46 9.68 -0.33
CA LYS A 39 10.86 9.77 0.15
C LYS A 39 11.25 8.62 1.06
N ASP A 40 10.26 8.05 1.76
CA ASP A 40 10.45 7.00 2.76
C ASP A 40 9.98 5.64 2.25
N THR A 41 10.82 4.63 2.47
CA THR A 41 10.50 3.21 2.25
C THR A 41 9.37 2.78 3.18
N ILE A 42 8.77 1.61 2.90
CA ILE A 42 7.75 1.04 3.78
C ILE A 42 8.31 0.80 5.17
N ASP A 43 9.51 0.25 5.30
CA ASP A 43 10.13 0.03 6.61
C ASP A 43 10.30 1.35 7.38
N LYS A 44 10.79 2.41 6.74
CA LYS A 44 10.86 3.75 7.37
C LYS A 44 9.49 4.27 7.78
N ARG A 45 8.45 4.02 6.99
CA ARG A 45 7.08 4.44 7.33
C ARG A 45 6.51 3.66 8.50
N ILE A 46 6.84 2.37 8.61
CA ILE A 46 6.46 1.52 9.75
C ILE A 46 7.21 1.99 10.99
N ASP A 47 8.53 2.13 10.93
CA ASP A 47 9.38 2.58 12.03
C ASP A 47 8.92 3.95 12.59
N ASN A 48 8.56 4.86 11.68
CA ASN A 48 8.08 6.20 12.05
C ASN A 48 6.59 6.24 12.39
N MET A 49 5.85 5.13 12.32
CA MET A 49 4.38 5.07 12.46
C MET A 49 3.63 6.05 11.53
N THR A 50 4.11 6.20 10.30
CA THR A 50 3.55 7.09 9.27
C THR A 50 2.96 6.36 8.07
N LEU A 51 2.87 5.02 8.13
CA LEU A 51 2.15 4.23 7.14
C LEU A 51 0.65 4.51 7.27
N ILE A 52 0.06 5.08 6.21
CA ILE A 52 -1.37 5.43 6.17
C ILE A 52 -2.06 4.71 5.00
N PRO A 53 -3.38 4.47 5.08
CA PRO A 53 -4.11 3.77 4.02
C PRO A 53 -3.99 4.45 2.64
N GLU A 54 -3.95 5.79 2.59
CA GLU A 54 -3.79 6.54 1.34
C GLU A 54 -2.46 6.22 0.64
N TYR A 55 -1.40 5.95 1.41
CA TYR A 55 -0.12 5.53 0.85
C TYR A 55 -0.20 4.10 0.32
N ILE A 56 -0.88 3.19 1.02
CA ILE A 56 -1.09 1.81 0.56
C ILE A 56 -1.89 1.80 -0.75
N PHE A 57 -2.91 2.65 -0.86
CA PHE A 57 -3.67 2.84 -2.09
C PHE A 57 -2.80 3.36 -3.25
N ALA A 58 -1.97 4.38 -2.99
CA ALA A 58 -1.04 4.90 -3.99
C ALA A 58 -0.02 3.83 -4.42
N MET A 59 0.46 3.04 -3.47
CA MET A 59 1.38 1.92 -3.72
C MET A 59 0.73 0.84 -4.59
N ASP A 60 -0.49 0.43 -4.29
CA ASP A 60 -1.23 -0.56 -5.09
C ASP A 60 -1.42 -0.08 -6.54
N ARG A 61 -1.79 1.19 -6.73
CA ARG A 61 -1.86 1.80 -8.06
C ARG A 61 -0.51 1.82 -8.78
N ALA A 62 0.56 2.23 -8.09
CA ALA A 62 1.90 2.24 -8.65
C ALA A 62 2.36 0.85 -9.10
N ILE A 63 2.13 -0.18 -8.27
CA ILE A 63 2.42 -1.57 -8.63
C ILE A 63 1.65 -1.96 -9.89
N LYS A 64 0.34 -1.73 -9.92
CA LYS A 64 -0.51 -2.04 -11.08
C LYS A 64 -0.01 -1.36 -12.36
N THR A 65 0.34 -0.08 -12.31
CA THR A 65 0.89 0.66 -13.45
C THR A 65 2.20 0.06 -13.95
N ILE A 66 3.15 -0.20 -13.04
CA ILE A 66 4.43 -0.81 -13.40
C ILE A 66 4.23 -2.19 -14.04
N LEU A 67 3.27 -2.97 -13.55
CA LEU A 67 2.97 -4.30 -14.10
C LEU A 67 2.37 -4.22 -15.51
N MET A 68 1.47 -3.27 -15.76
CA MET A 68 0.94 -3.03 -17.11
C MET A 68 2.08 -2.67 -18.08
N GLU A 69 3.00 -1.79 -17.68
CA GLU A 69 4.19 -1.46 -18.50
C GLU A 69 5.06 -2.69 -18.80
N LYS A 70 5.26 -3.57 -17.81
CA LYS A 70 6.04 -4.81 -18.01
C LYS A 70 5.33 -5.81 -18.91
N ASP A 71 4.01 -5.89 -18.83
CA ASP A 71 3.23 -6.76 -19.69
C ASP A 71 3.23 -6.24 -21.14
N ASP A 72 3.22 -4.91 -21.34
CA ASP A 72 3.41 -4.28 -22.66
C ASP A 72 4.82 -4.58 -23.23
N ASP A 73 5.87 -4.46 -22.41
CA ASP A 73 7.25 -4.80 -22.79
C ASP A 73 7.37 -6.28 -23.21
N ASP A 74 6.82 -7.20 -22.41
CA ASP A 74 6.81 -8.64 -22.73
C ASP A 74 6.07 -8.92 -24.04
N ALA A 75 4.91 -8.30 -24.25
CA ALA A 75 4.13 -8.47 -25.48
C ALA A 75 4.90 -7.95 -26.70
N PHE A 76 5.57 -6.81 -26.58
CA PHE A 76 6.42 -6.25 -27.62
C PHE A 76 7.61 -7.17 -27.95
N GLU A 77 8.23 -7.78 -26.93
CA GLU A 77 9.36 -8.70 -27.07
C GLU A 77 8.95 -10.13 -27.44
N GLY A 78 7.64 -10.42 -27.56
CA GLY A 78 7.13 -11.77 -27.81
C GLY A 78 7.42 -12.75 -26.67
N LYS A 79 7.60 -12.24 -25.45
CA LYS A 79 7.86 -13.02 -24.24
C LYS A 79 6.57 -13.31 -23.49
N THR A 80 6.57 -14.41 -22.77
CA THR A 80 5.55 -14.73 -21.79
C THR A 80 6.23 -14.81 -20.43
N TRP A 81 5.67 -14.11 -19.45
CA TRP A 81 6.13 -14.25 -18.08
C TRP A 81 5.85 -15.67 -17.55
N ILE A 82 6.89 -16.34 -17.07
CA ILE A 82 6.80 -17.70 -16.51
C ILE A 82 7.10 -17.61 -15.01
N HIS A 83 6.18 -18.14 -14.21
CA HIS A 83 6.34 -18.33 -12.78
C HIS A 83 5.69 -19.67 -12.39
N GLU A 84 6.29 -20.41 -11.47
CA GLU A 84 5.90 -21.79 -11.13
C GLU A 84 4.43 -21.89 -10.71
N GLU A 85 3.93 -20.90 -9.98
CA GLU A 85 2.54 -20.84 -9.51
C GLU A 85 1.57 -20.24 -10.55
N ASN A 86 2.08 -19.71 -11.68
CA ASN A 86 1.27 -19.12 -12.74
C ASN A 86 0.87 -20.16 -13.81
N VAL A 87 0.12 -21.18 -13.38
CA VAL A 87 -0.29 -22.34 -14.22
C VAL A 87 -1.25 -21.97 -15.36
N HIS A 88 -1.82 -20.76 -15.34
CA HIS A 88 -2.82 -20.29 -16.30
C HIS A 88 -2.25 -19.33 -17.35
N HIS A 89 -0.93 -19.15 -17.42
CA HIS A 89 -0.29 -18.21 -18.34
C HIS A 89 -0.84 -16.77 -18.22
N LYS A 90 -1.17 -16.36 -16.99
CA LYS A 90 -1.64 -15.00 -16.71
C LYS A 90 -0.51 -14.01 -16.96
N THR A 91 -0.85 -12.78 -17.32
CA THR A 91 0.13 -11.69 -17.32
C THR A 91 0.55 -11.36 -15.88
N ARG A 92 1.64 -10.59 -15.70
CA ARG A 92 2.08 -10.24 -14.34
C ARG A 92 1.03 -9.40 -13.61
N PHE A 93 0.38 -8.49 -14.34
CA PHE A 93 -0.72 -7.67 -13.83
C PHE A 93 -1.89 -8.54 -13.34
N GLN A 94 -2.31 -9.50 -14.16
CA GLN A 94 -3.42 -10.40 -13.83
C GLN A 94 -3.09 -11.25 -12.59
N TYR A 95 -1.90 -11.84 -12.53
CA TYR A 95 -1.46 -12.62 -11.37
C TYR A 95 -1.46 -11.77 -10.10
N TYR A 96 -0.91 -10.55 -10.13
CA TYR A 96 -0.94 -9.64 -8.97
C TYR A 96 -2.37 -9.33 -8.51
N CYS A 97 -3.27 -9.01 -9.45
CA CYS A 97 -4.66 -8.69 -9.11
C CYS A 97 -5.39 -9.88 -8.50
N ASP A 98 -5.15 -11.09 -8.99
CA ASP A 98 -5.77 -12.30 -8.48
C ASP A 98 -5.27 -12.62 -7.06
N GLU A 99 -3.95 -12.63 -6.84
CA GLU A 99 -3.36 -12.91 -5.52
C GLU A 99 -3.82 -11.90 -4.46
N VAL A 100 -3.84 -10.61 -4.79
CA VAL A 100 -4.38 -9.58 -3.90
C VAL A 100 -5.88 -9.79 -3.64
N SER A 101 -6.67 -10.08 -4.68
CA SER A 101 -8.11 -10.31 -4.53
C SER A 101 -8.42 -11.56 -3.69
N ILE A 102 -7.63 -12.62 -3.83
CA ILE A 102 -7.75 -13.85 -3.03
C ILE A 102 -7.42 -13.55 -1.58
N TRP A 103 -6.33 -12.83 -1.30
CA TRP A 103 -5.97 -12.43 0.06
C TRP A 103 -7.04 -11.54 0.70
N GLU A 104 -7.57 -10.55 -0.04
CA GLU A 104 -8.66 -9.70 0.43
C GLU A 104 -9.92 -10.53 0.73
N ARG A 105 -10.28 -11.48 -0.13
CA ARG A 105 -11.41 -12.38 0.13
C ARG A 105 -11.20 -13.24 1.37
N ASN A 106 -10.00 -13.78 1.57
CA ASN A 106 -9.68 -14.65 2.71
C ASN A 106 -9.77 -13.93 4.05
N LYS A 107 -9.55 -12.61 4.08
CA LYS A 107 -9.78 -11.79 5.29
C LYS A 107 -11.28 -11.64 5.63
N GLY A 108 -12.14 -11.70 4.63
CA GLY A 108 -13.60 -11.67 4.79
C GLY A 108 -14.19 -10.26 4.97
N SER A 109 -15.49 -10.13 4.67
CA SER A 109 -16.19 -8.84 4.66
C SER A 109 -16.27 -8.17 6.03
N VAL A 110 -16.36 -8.95 7.11
CA VAL A 110 -16.40 -8.44 8.50
C VAL A 110 -15.10 -7.72 8.83
N TYR A 111 -13.96 -8.34 8.52
CA TYR A 111 -12.64 -7.73 8.71
C TYR A 111 -12.54 -6.39 7.98
N TRP A 112 -12.91 -6.34 6.70
CA TRP A 112 -12.84 -5.12 5.89
C TRP A 112 -13.79 -4.03 6.38
N SER A 113 -14.98 -4.40 6.86
CA SER A 113 -15.91 -3.44 7.47
C SER A 113 -15.30 -2.77 8.70
N GLU A 114 -14.67 -3.55 9.57
CA GLU A 114 -13.99 -3.01 10.75
C GLU A 114 -12.74 -2.19 10.40
N HIS A 115 -11.96 -2.67 9.43
CA HIS A 115 -10.78 -1.96 8.93
C HIS A 115 -11.15 -0.59 8.36
N ASN A 116 -12.21 -0.51 7.54
CA ASN A 116 -12.70 0.74 6.97
C ASN A 116 -13.23 1.70 8.03
N ARG A 117 -13.94 1.20 9.05
CA ARG A 117 -14.36 2.03 10.20
C ARG A 117 -13.16 2.56 10.99
N ALA A 118 -12.16 1.72 11.23
CA ALA A 118 -10.94 2.11 11.92
C ALA A 118 -10.17 3.18 11.15
N TRP A 119 -10.03 3.03 9.83
CA TRP A 119 -9.46 4.06 8.97
C TRP A 119 -10.22 5.38 9.13
N SER A 120 -11.54 5.38 8.94
CA SER A 120 -12.34 6.61 9.05
C SER A 120 -12.10 7.32 10.38
N SER A 121 -12.12 6.59 11.50
CA SER A 121 -11.90 7.17 12.83
C SER A 121 -10.46 7.68 13.03
N TRP A 122 -9.45 6.88 12.68
CA TRP A 122 -8.05 7.29 12.87
C TRP A 122 -7.63 8.41 11.93
N ARG A 123 -8.18 8.48 10.72
CA ARG A 123 -7.94 9.57 9.76
C ARG A 123 -8.39 10.91 10.34
N GLU A 124 -9.57 10.97 10.95
CA GLU A 124 -10.07 12.17 11.62
C GLU A 124 -9.19 12.56 12.81
N ILE A 125 -8.89 11.60 13.70
CA ILE A 125 -8.10 11.85 14.91
C ILE A 125 -6.68 12.31 14.58
N LEU A 126 -5.99 11.63 13.65
CA LEU A 126 -4.60 11.96 13.29
C LEU A 126 -4.52 13.26 12.50
N SER A 127 -5.47 13.53 11.59
CA SER A 127 -5.53 14.81 10.87
C SER A 127 -5.81 15.95 11.83
N TYR A 128 -6.75 15.78 12.75
CA TYR A 128 -7.04 16.75 13.79
C TYR A 128 -5.82 17.01 14.68
N LYS A 129 -5.15 15.95 15.17
CA LYS A 129 -3.93 16.07 15.99
C LYS A 129 -2.80 16.79 15.24
N LYS A 130 -2.65 16.54 13.94
CA LYS A 130 -1.66 17.24 13.11
C LYS A 130 -2.02 18.72 12.95
N ILE A 131 -3.29 19.04 12.73
CA ILE A 131 -3.78 20.43 12.64
C ILE A 131 -3.61 21.14 13.97
N THR A 132 -4.03 20.57 15.09
CA THR A 132 -3.90 21.18 16.42
C THR A 132 -2.45 21.39 16.81
N ASN A 133 -1.56 20.41 16.58
CA ASN A 133 -0.13 20.57 16.82
C ASN A 133 0.48 21.68 15.94
N LYS A 134 0.03 21.82 14.68
CA LYS A 134 0.52 22.88 13.79
C LYS A 134 -0.04 24.26 14.20
N LEU A 135 -1.30 24.31 14.62
CA LEU A 135 -1.95 25.53 15.11
C LEU A 135 -1.31 26.00 16.42
N GLY A 136 -1.03 25.08 17.35
CA GLY A 136 -0.32 25.37 18.60
C GLY A 136 1.04 26.00 18.35
N LYS A 137 1.85 25.41 17.45
CA LYS A 137 3.14 25.98 17.03
C LYS A 137 3.00 27.38 16.41
N LEU A 138 2.01 27.58 15.55
CA LEU A 138 1.78 28.88 14.90
C LEU A 138 1.32 29.96 15.89
N LEU A 139 0.58 29.58 16.94
CA LEU A 139 0.13 30.51 17.97
C LEU A 139 1.26 30.84 18.96
N GLU A 140 2.08 29.85 19.35
CA GLU A 140 3.29 30.05 20.16
C GLU A 140 4.32 30.95 19.45
N ASP A 141 4.45 30.86 18.12
CA ASP A 141 5.32 31.71 17.30
C ASP A 141 4.81 33.17 17.16
N THR A 142 3.53 33.46 17.43
CA THR A 142 2.98 34.83 17.42
C THR A 142 3.04 35.55 18.77
N ASP A 143 3.29 34.80 19.86
CA ASP A 143 3.43 35.34 21.22
C ASP A 143 4.91 35.56 21.64
N SER A 144 5.85 35.42 20.69
CA SER A 144 7.30 35.69 20.83
C SER A 144 7.72 36.95 20.09
#